data_AF-A0A8J6QH71-F1
#
_entry.id   AF-A0A8J6QH71-F1
#
_cell.length_a   1.000
_cell.length_b   1.000
_cell.length_c   1.000
_cell.angle_alpha   90.00
_cell.angle_beta   90.00
_cell.angle_gamma   90.00
#
_symmetry.space_group_name_H-M   'P 1'
#
loop_
_entity.id
_entity.type
_entity.pdbx_description
1 polymer ?
#
loop_
_entity_poly.entity_id
_entity_poly.type
_entity_poly.pdbx_seq_one_letter_code
_entity_poly.pdbx_strand_id
1 'polypeptide(L)'
;MTHLEPHLLLPSGQSLASVRAKAERLVELNHANAEYLEHGLCLSHGLEGVSNFGAGFDQMVLHTFGCSSSSFGLLKVNGNVAGYWLDSMQRRCACEYDSALAPIAESSVIADLVEILKLRHQKRKQQERCLQGLKTMLRLINIDGVKTKPEGLHLDDVVSPRQLCFDLRKLLAGPTDRSDFTMRYALASWINPLNTSRILMLNALTTAANDGSLNDTDWQNEDDRYFVAQKAEYNASFGAIRRNLNSERFNIICAITCCPAAYGPREYVGV
;
A
#
# COMPACT_ATOMS: atom_id res chain seq x y z
N MET A 1 27.51 4.34 13.13
CA MET A 1 26.85 3.10 13.58
C MET A 1 26.02 3.34 14.83
N THR A 2 26.58 3.94 15.89
CA THR A 2 25.93 4.22 17.18
C THR A 2 24.61 4.98 17.10
N HIS A 3 24.46 5.92 16.16
CA HIS A 3 23.25 6.75 16.09
C HIS A 3 22.03 6.09 15.43
N LEU A 4 22.23 5.01 14.64
CA LEU A 4 21.12 4.28 14.01
C LEU A 4 20.61 3.12 14.88
N GLU A 5 21.48 2.60 15.75
CA GLU A 5 21.21 1.44 16.60
C GLU A 5 19.89 1.52 17.39
N PRO A 6 19.52 2.67 18.00
CA PRO A 6 18.27 2.78 18.75
C PRO A 6 17.01 2.57 17.90
N HIS A 7 17.15 2.72 16.58
CA HIS A 7 16.04 2.66 15.63
C HIS A 7 15.94 1.32 14.90
N LEU A 8 16.95 0.45 15.03
CA LEU A 8 17.00 -0.85 14.38
C LEU A 8 16.07 -1.86 15.04
N LEU A 9 15.37 -2.59 14.19
CA LEU A 9 14.51 -3.71 14.55
C LEU A 9 15.14 -5.00 14.02
N LEU A 10 15.06 -6.02 14.85
CA LEU A 10 15.35 -7.40 14.46
C LEU A 10 14.19 -7.96 13.62
N PRO A 11 14.42 -9.02 12.81
CA PRO A 11 13.36 -9.66 12.03
C PRO A 11 12.12 -10.09 12.84
N SER A 12 12.33 -10.46 14.11
CA SER A 12 11.26 -10.72 15.08
C SER A 12 10.38 -9.50 15.47
N GLY A 13 10.76 -8.28 15.06
CA GLY A 13 10.08 -7.03 15.39
C GLY A 13 10.54 -6.35 16.69
N GLN A 14 11.39 -7.00 17.50
CA GLN A 14 11.96 -6.36 18.70
C GLN A 14 13.05 -5.35 18.35
N SER A 15 13.19 -4.28 19.15
CA SER A 15 14.29 -3.35 18.98
C SER A 15 15.61 -3.96 19.42
N LEU A 16 16.69 -3.65 18.70
CA LEU A 16 18.03 -4.11 19.03
C LEU A 16 18.43 -3.71 20.45
N ALA A 17 18.12 -2.46 20.85
CA ALA A 17 18.39 -1.97 22.20
C ALA A 17 17.71 -2.83 23.29
N SER A 18 16.46 -3.26 23.07
CA SER A 18 15.75 -4.11 24.04
C SER A 18 16.38 -5.50 24.14
N VAL A 19 16.81 -6.08 23.02
CA VAL A 19 17.43 -7.41 23.00
C VAL A 19 18.84 -7.37 23.60
N ARG A 20 19.63 -6.34 23.33
CA ARG A 20 20.94 -6.14 23.97
C ARG A 20 20.82 -6.01 25.49
N ALA A 21 19.89 -5.19 25.97
CA ALA A 21 19.66 -5.05 27.41
C ALA A 21 19.23 -6.38 28.08
N LYS A 22 18.49 -7.25 27.36
CA LYS A 22 18.18 -8.61 27.83
C LYS A 22 19.42 -9.51 27.81
N ALA A 23 20.24 -9.41 26.78
CA ALA A 23 21.48 -10.18 26.65
C ALA A 23 22.44 -9.87 27.81
N GLU A 24 22.66 -8.59 28.10
CA GLU A 24 23.52 -8.13 29.19
C GLU A 24 23.07 -8.72 30.53
N ARG A 25 21.76 -8.65 30.84
CA ARG A 25 21.19 -9.26 32.05
C ARG A 25 21.40 -10.78 32.11
N LEU A 26 21.31 -11.48 30.97
CA LEU A 26 21.52 -12.93 30.92
C LEU A 26 22.99 -13.31 31.12
N VAL A 27 23.92 -12.51 30.62
CA VAL A 27 25.36 -12.68 30.87
C VAL A 27 25.67 -12.49 32.36
N GLU A 28 25.11 -11.45 32.97
CA GLU A 28 25.28 -11.15 34.40
C GLU A 28 24.73 -12.27 35.30
N LEU A 29 23.56 -12.84 34.96
CA LEU A 29 22.89 -13.84 35.79
C LEU A 29 23.48 -15.25 35.65
N ASN A 30 23.95 -15.63 34.46
CA ASN A 30 24.31 -17.01 34.16
C ASN A 30 25.82 -17.23 33.93
N HIS A 31 26.64 -16.18 34.02
CA HIS A 31 28.05 -16.22 33.59
C HIS A 31 28.24 -16.86 32.21
N ALA A 32 27.23 -16.72 31.34
CA ALA A 32 27.23 -17.33 30.02
C ALA A 32 28.29 -16.65 29.14
N ASN A 33 28.91 -17.42 28.25
CA ASN A 33 29.80 -16.84 27.25
C ASN A 33 29.00 -15.89 26.35
N ALA A 34 29.35 -14.61 26.39
CA ALA A 34 28.64 -13.54 25.69
C ALA A 34 28.56 -13.77 24.18
N GLU A 35 29.59 -14.33 23.55
CA GLU A 35 29.61 -14.58 22.10
C GLU A 35 28.61 -15.65 21.69
N TYR A 36 28.53 -16.76 22.45
CA TYR A 36 27.56 -17.82 22.19
C TYR A 36 26.13 -17.34 22.42
N LEU A 37 25.92 -16.51 23.44
CA LEU A 37 24.62 -15.92 23.72
C LEU A 37 24.19 -14.97 22.59
N GLU A 38 25.09 -14.09 22.14
CA GLU A 38 24.79 -13.14 21.06
C GLU A 38 24.49 -13.87 19.75
N HIS A 39 25.23 -14.92 19.42
CA HIS A 39 24.95 -15.78 18.27
C HIS A 39 23.55 -16.44 18.38
N GLY A 40 23.21 -17.00 19.55
CA GLY A 40 21.89 -17.59 19.79
C GLY A 40 20.75 -16.57 19.69
N LEU A 41 20.97 -15.36 20.20
CA LEU A 41 20.02 -14.25 20.07
C LEU A 41 19.85 -13.81 18.62
N CYS A 42 20.93 -13.69 17.85
CA CYS A 42 20.84 -13.41 16.41
C CYS A 42 19.97 -14.45 15.70
N LEU A 43 20.25 -15.74 15.91
CA LEU A 43 19.50 -16.83 15.30
C LEU A 43 18.01 -16.82 15.69
N SER A 44 17.72 -16.75 17.00
CA SER A 44 16.35 -16.75 17.53
C SER A 44 15.52 -15.55 17.09
N HIS A 45 16.18 -14.43 16.76
CA HIS A 45 15.52 -13.23 16.25
C HIS A 45 15.52 -13.16 14.71
N GLY A 46 15.97 -14.21 14.02
CA GLY A 46 15.87 -14.40 12.57
C GLY A 46 17.01 -13.78 11.76
N LEU A 47 18.15 -13.47 12.38
CA LEU A 47 19.38 -13.08 11.68
C LEU A 47 20.16 -14.34 11.32
N GLU A 48 19.98 -14.83 10.10
CA GLU A 48 20.58 -16.07 9.64
C GLU A 48 22.05 -15.86 9.23
N GLY A 49 22.91 -16.81 9.61
CA GLY A 49 24.31 -16.86 9.17
C GLY A 49 25.22 -15.79 9.78
N VAL A 50 24.81 -15.11 10.86
CA VAL A 50 25.62 -14.07 11.51
C VAL A 50 25.96 -14.44 12.95
N SER A 51 27.21 -14.17 13.35
CA SER A 51 27.75 -14.52 14.67
C SER A 51 27.39 -13.51 15.77
N ASN A 52 27.10 -12.26 15.40
CA ASN A 52 26.80 -11.18 16.33
C ASN A 52 25.97 -10.08 15.66
N PHE A 53 25.45 -9.12 16.44
CA PHE A 53 24.62 -8.04 15.92
C PHE A 53 25.38 -7.11 14.97
N GLY A 54 26.71 -6.99 15.12
CA GLY A 54 27.55 -6.23 14.22
C GLY A 54 27.56 -6.82 12.80
N ALA A 55 27.77 -8.13 12.69
CA ALA A 55 27.69 -8.86 11.43
C ALA A 55 26.27 -8.86 10.83
N GLY A 56 25.24 -8.80 11.67
CA GLY A 56 23.84 -8.68 11.27
C GLY A 56 23.37 -7.27 10.90
N PHE A 57 24.24 -6.25 10.94
CA PHE A 57 23.83 -4.85 10.78
C PHE A 57 23.06 -4.58 9.49
N ASP A 58 23.58 -5.03 8.35
CA ASP A 58 22.94 -4.79 7.05
C ASP A 58 21.59 -5.53 6.93
N GLN A 59 21.48 -6.72 7.53
CA GLN A 59 20.19 -7.44 7.57
C GLN A 59 19.16 -6.68 8.42
N MET A 60 19.56 -6.13 9.57
CA MET A 60 18.69 -5.33 10.42
C MET A 60 18.28 -4.02 9.75
N VAL A 61 19.21 -3.34 9.07
CA VAL A 61 18.94 -2.12 8.29
C VAL A 61 17.93 -2.42 7.18
N LEU A 62 18.15 -3.49 6.41
CA LEU A 62 17.24 -3.91 5.35
C LEU A 62 15.86 -4.26 5.91
N HIS A 63 15.81 -4.97 7.03
CA HIS A 63 14.55 -5.32 7.68
C HIS A 63 13.78 -4.08 8.17
N THR A 64 14.49 -3.16 8.82
CA THR A 64 13.92 -1.97 9.46
C THR A 64 13.46 -0.93 8.44
N PHE A 65 14.28 -0.67 7.42
CA PHE A 65 14.11 0.45 6.49
C PHE A 65 13.79 0.02 5.06
N GLY A 66 13.85 -1.27 4.74
CA GLY A 66 13.54 -1.79 3.40
C GLY A 66 14.56 -1.39 2.33
N CYS A 67 15.75 -0.92 2.72
CA CYS A 67 16.83 -0.49 1.84
C CYS A 67 18.20 -0.84 2.42
N SER A 68 19.22 -0.81 1.57
CA SER A 68 20.61 -1.05 1.96
C SER A 68 21.15 0.09 2.84
N SER A 69 22.08 -0.22 3.73
CA SER A 69 22.86 0.77 4.49
C SER A 69 23.65 1.74 3.59
N SER A 70 23.93 1.34 2.34
CA SER A 70 24.54 2.18 1.31
C SER A 70 23.57 3.13 0.61
N SER A 71 22.26 3.02 0.84
CA SER A 71 21.22 3.79 0.15
C SER A 71 20.79 5.04 0.90
N PHE A 72 21.40 5.37 2.04
CA PHE A 72 21.09 6.55 2.82
C PHE A 72 22.28 6.95 3.69
N GLY A 73 22.23 8.15 4.24
CA GLY A 73 23.24 8.61 5.18
C GLY A 73 23.15 10.10 5.45
N LEU A 74 24.25 10.65 5.95
CA LEU A 74 24.39 12.08 6.20
C LEU A 74 25.42 12.69 5.26
N LEU A 75 25.20 13.94 4.89
CA LEU A 75 26.08 14.76 4.07
C LEU A 75 26.31 16.09 4.78
N LYS A 76 27.49 16.69 4.57
CA LYS A 76 27.71 18.10 4.93
C LYS A 76 27.47 18.96 3.70
N VAL A 77 26.52 19.88 3.77
CA VAL A 77 26.18 20.84 2.72
C VAL A 77 26.29 22.25 3.32
N ASN A 78 27.21 23.07 2.80
CA ASN A 78 27.43 24.44 3.26
C ASN A 78 27.65 24.57 4.78
N GLY A 79 28.34 23.60 5.39
CA GLY A 79 28.61 23.56 6.83
C GLY A 79 27.48 22.94 7.68
N ASN A 80 26.31 22.69 7.10
CA ASN A 80 25.18 22.05 7.78
C ASN A 80 25.11 20.55 7.46
N VAL A 81 24.59 19.78 8.41
CA VAL A 81 24.34 18.34 8.22
C VAL A 81 22.97 18.16 7.57
N ALA A 82 22.91 17.35 6.51
CA ALA A 82 21.68 16.98 5.81
C ALA A 82 21.59 15.45 5.69
N GLY A 83 20.40 14.90 5.90
CA GLY A 83 20.11 13.48 5.65
C GLY A 83 19.81 13.26 4.18
N TYR A 84 20.25 12.13 3.62
CA TYR A 84 19.92 11.72 2.26
C TYR A 84 19.48 10.27 2.20
N TRP A 85 18.72 9.95 1.15
CA TRP A 85 18.44 8.59 0.72
C TRP A 85 18.38 8.51 -0.81
N LEU A 86 18.50 7.30 -1.34
CA LEU A 86 18.35 7.01 -2.76
C LEU A 86 16.91 6.54 -3.05
N ASP A 87 16.29 7.11 -4.08
CA ASP A 87 15.01 6.63 -4.57
C ASP A 87 15.15 5.34 -5.40
N SER A 88 14.03 4.83 -5.93
CA SER A 88 14.02 3.62 -6.76
C SER A 88 14.82 3.77 -8.07
N MET A 89 15.12 5.00 -8.48
CA MET A 89 15.92 5.35 -9.67
C MET A 89 17.36 5.73 -9.29
N GLN A 90 17.80 5.44 -8.06
CA GLN A 90 19.12 5.79 -7.54
C GLN A 90 19.40 7.30 -7.50
N ARG A 91 18.36 8.13 -7.50
CA ARG A 91 18.49 9.59 -7.37
C ARG A 91 18.56 9.95 -5.90
N ARG A 92 19.48 10.86 -5.57
CA ARG A 92 19.60 11.42 -4.22
C ARG A 92 18.39 12.30 -3.93
N CYS A 93 17.72 11.99 -2.83
CA CYS A 93 16.73 12.85 -2.21
C CYS A 93 17.28 13.26 -0.83
N ALA A 94 17.02 14.47 -0.39
CA ALA A 94 17.54 15.00 0.86
C ALA A 94 16.43 15.58 1.74
N CYS A 95 16.65 15.53 3.05
CA CYS A 95 15.95 16.38 4.00
C CYS A 95 16.68 17.74 3.96
N GLU A 96 16.18 18.68 3.18
CA GLU A 96 16.73 20.04 3.17
C GLU A 96 16.25 20.79 4.40
N TYR A 97 17.21 21.33 5.16
CA TYR A 97 16.92 22.22 6.25
C TYR A 97 17.36 23.62 5.88
N ASP A 98 16.48 24.59 6.09
CA ASP A 98 16.77 25.99 5.82
C ASP A 98 17.89 26.46 6.75
N SER A 99 19.07 26.72 6.17
CA SER A 99 20.29 27.09 6.88
C SER A 99 20.21 28.45 7.59
N ALA A 100 19.11 29.17 7.42
CA ALA A 100 18.97 30.55 7.88
C ALA A 100 18.84 30.72 9.39
N LEU A 101 18.56 29.66 10.18
CA LEU A 101 18.09 29.84 11.57
C LEU A 101 18.98 29.31 12.70
N ALA A 102 19.91 28.37 12.48
CA ALA A 102 20.94 27.92 13.43
C ALA A 102 21.59 26.64 12.89
N PRO A 103 22.79 26.26 13.36
CA PRO A 103 23.30 24.91 13.14
C PRO A 103 22.34 23.89 13.76
N ILE A 104 21.80 23.00 12.93
CA ILE A 104 20.88 21.94 13.35
C ILE A 104 21.68 20.80 13.96
N ALA A 105 21.23 20.30 15.10
CA ALA A 105 21.86 19.16 15.76
C ALA A 105 21.77 17.92 14.87
N GLU A 106 22.90 17.24 14.67
CA GLU A 106 23.01 16.01 13.87
C GLU A 106 21.98 14.95 14.29
N SER A 107 21.71 14.84 15.60
CA SER A 107 20.70 13.92 16.15
C SER A 107 19.29 14.19 15.61
N SER A 108 18.91 15.45 15.39
CA SER A 108 17.60 15.81 14.83
C SER A 108 17.49 15.35 13.38
N VAL A 109 18.56 15.57 12.60
CA VAL A 109 18.62 15.16 11.19
C VAL A 109 18.52 13.64 11.04
N ILE A 110 19.17 12.90 11.95
CA ILE A 110 19.08 11.45 11.99
C ILE A 110 17.67 10.98 12.32
N ALA A 111 17.01 11.59 13.30
CA ALA A 111 15.64 11.23 13.68
C ALA A 111 14.66 11.41 12.51
N ASP A 112 14.73 12.55 11.82
CA ASP A 112 13.87 12.84 10.66
C ASP A 112 14.14 11.88 9.50
N LEU A 113 15.43 11.60 9.22
CA LEU A 113 15.81 10.64 8.18
C LEU A 113 15.26 9.23 8.50
N VAL A 114 15.41 8.78 9.75
CA VAL A 114 14.88 7.49 10.22
C VAL A 114 13.37 7.41 10.05
N GLU A 115 12.64 8.47 10.42
CA GLU A 115 11.19 8.53 10.28
C GLU A 115 10.78 8.41 8.81
N ILE A 116 11.42 9.18 7.92
CA ILE A 116 11.17 9.12 6.47
C ILE A 116 11.42 7.71 5.92
N LEU A 117 12.54 7.08 6.29
CA LEU A 117 12.86 5.73 5.84
C LEU A 117 11.82 4.70 6.30
N LYS A 118 11.36 4.78 7.55
CA LYS A 118 10.30 3.91 8.09
C LYS A 118 8.97 4.10 7.36
N LEU A 119 8.55 5.35 7.15
CA LEU A 119 7.34 5.68 6.40
C LEU A 119 7.39 5.14 4.96
N ARG A 120 8.55 5.26 4.30
CA ARG A 120 8.74 4.72 2.94
C ARG A 120 8.63 3.21 2.92
N HIS A 121 9.27 2.51 3.86
CA HIS A 121 9.18 1.05 3.99
C HIS A 121 7.73 0.59 4.21
N GLN A 122 7.02 1.25 5.13
CA GLN A 122 5.62 0.95 5.41
C GLN A 122 4.74 1.15 4.17
N LYS A 123 4.91 2.28 3.46
CA LYS A 123 4.19 2.54 2.19
C LYS A 123 4.48 1.47 1.15
N ARG A 124 5.73 1.02 1.02
CA ARG A 124 6.11 -0.07 0.09
C ARG A 124 5.43 -1.39 0.45
N LYS A 125 5.49 -1.82 1.73
CA LYS A 125 4.78 -3.03 2.18
C LYS A 125 3.27 -2.95 1.93
N GLN A 126 2.69 -1.77 2.10
CA GLN A 126 1.27 -1.55 1.82
C GLN A 126 0.97 -1.67 0.32
N GLN A 127 1.81 -1.10 -0.55
CA GLN A 127 1.70 -1.25 -2.01
C GLN A 127 1.85 -2.71 -2.45
N GLU A 128 2.78 -3.46 -1.88
CA GLU A 128 2.98 -4.90 -2.14
C GLU A 128 1.74 -5.70 -1.73
N ARG A 129 1.18 -5.44 -0.53
CA ARG A 129 -0.08 -6.06 -0.07
C ARG A 129 -1.25 -5.71 -0.98
N CYS A 130 -1.38 -4.46 -1.39
CA CYS A 130 -2.42 -4.02 -2.31
C CYS A 130 -2.28 -4.71 -3.67
N LEU A 131 -1.07 -4.79 -4.21
CA LEU A 131 -0.80 -5.47 -5.47
C LEU A 131 -1.15 -6.95 -5.39
N GLN A 132 -0.78 -7.62 -4.29
CA GLN A 132 -1.13 -9.01 -4.07
C GLN A 132 -2.64 -9.21 -3.98
N GLY A 133 -3.34 -8.35 -3.22
CA GLY A 133 -4.79 -8.35 -3.14
C GLY A 133 -5.44 -8.15 -4.51
N LEU A 134 -4.90 -7.23 -5.33
CA LEU A 134 -5.36 -6.98 -6.69
C LEU A 134 -5.15 -8.20 -7.60
N LYS A 135 -3.99 -8.84 -7.55
CA LYS A 135 -3.72 -10.08 -8.31
C LYS A 135 -4.69 -11.18 -7.91
N THR A 136 -4.91 -11.41 -6.62
CA THR A 136 -5.86 -12.40 -6.12
C THR A 136 -7.28 -12.09 -6.56
N MET A 137 -7.71 -10.83 -6.42
CA MET A 137 -9.02 -10.38 -6.90
C MET A 137 -9.18 -10.70 -8.37
N LEU A 138 -8.24 -10.29 -9.23
CA LEU A 138 -8.28 -10.51 -10.68
C LEU A 138 -8.39 -11.98 -11.09
N ARG A 139 -7.70 -12.88 -10.39
CA ARG A 139 -7.81 -14.33 -10.64
C ARG A 139 -9.20 -14.88 -10.30
N LEU A 140 -9.86 -14.34 -9.27
CA LEU A 140 -11.18 -14.79 -8.84
C LEU A 140 -12.29 -14.38 -9.80
N ILE A 141 -12.25 -13.16 -10.32
CA ILE A 141 -13.33 -12.59 -11.13
C ILE A 141 -13.24 -12.92 -12.63
N ASN A 142 -12.17 -13.62 -13.08
CA ASN A 142 -11.95 -14.13 -14.44
C ASN A 142 -12.44 -13.18 -15.56
N ILE A 143 -11.72 -12.07 -15.81
CA ILE A 143 -12.25 -10.92 -16.58
C ILE A 143 -11.62 -10.75 -17.97
N ASP A 144 -12.47 -10.58 -18.98
CA ASP A 144 -12.16 -10.11 -20.34
C ASP A 144 -11.88 -8.58 -20.48
N GLY A 145 -11.53 -7.89 -19.39
CA GLY A 145 -11.47 -6.43 -19.31
C GLY A 145 -10.19 -5.86 -18.70
N VAL A 146 -9.19 -6.70 -18.47
CA VAL A 146 -7.93 -6.31 -17.83
C VAL A 146 -6.79 -6.59 -18.79
N LYS A 147 -6.09 -5.53 -19.19
CA LYS A 147 -4.87 -5.61 -19.98
C LYS A 147 -3.68 -5.25 -19.12
N THR A 148 -2.52 -5.79 -19.44
CA THR A 148 -1.25 -5.39 -18.82
C THR A 148 -0.48 -4.39 -19.70
N LYS A 149 0.45 -3.67 -19.09
CA LYS A 149 1.44 -2.81 -19.75
C LYS A 149 2.85 -3.22 -19.28
N PRO A 150 3.70 -3.76 -20.17
CA PRO A 150 3.45 -4.06 -21.58
C PRO A 150 2.33 -5.10 -21.81
N GLU A 151 1.69 -5.06 -22.98
CA GLU A 151 0.65 -6.05 -23.34
C GLU A 151 1.25 -7.46 -23.33
N GLY A 152 0.50 -8.43 -22.81
CA GLY A 152 0.93 -9.83 -22.71
C GLY A 152 1.79 -10.17 -21.49
N LEU A 153 2.09 -9.21 -20.60
CA LEU A 153 2.74 -9.48 -19.32
C LEU A 153 1.85 -10.41 -18.47
N HIS A 154 2.43 -11.47 -17.90
CA HIS A 154 1.68 -12.33 -17.00
C HIS A 154 1.32 -11.57 -15.71
N LEU A 155 0.16 -11.87 -15.12
CA LEU A 155 -0.29 -11.19 -13.90
C LEU A 155 0.71 -11.34 -12.74
N ASP A 156 1.46 -12.45 -12.71
CA ASP A 156 2.50 -12.70 -11.71
C ASP A 156 3.69 -11.74 -11.83
N ASP A 157 4.00 -11.30 -13.05
CA ASP A 157 5.14 -10.43 -13.35
C ASP A 157 4.81 -8.94 -13.18
N VAL A 158 3.55 -8.61 -12.91
CA VAL A 158 3.14 -7.23 -12.60
C VAL A 158 3.76 -6.82 -11.27
N VAL A 159 4.58 -5.77 -11.29
CA VAL A 159 5.25 -5.19 -10.11
C VAL A 159 4.59 -3.92 -9.59
N SER A 160 3.67 -3.34 -10.37
CA SER A 160 2.93 -2.14 -10.01
C SER A 160 1.47 -2.20 -10.49
N PRO A 161 0.50 -1.73 -9.68
CA PRO A 161 -0.88 -1.57 -10.14
C PRO A 161 -1.03 -0.72 -11.40
N ARG A 162 -0.07 0.19 -11.69
CA ARG A 162 -0.08 1.06 -12.88
C ARG A 162 0.14 0.32 -14.19
N GLN A 163 0.71 -0.88 -14.13
CA GLN A 163 0.87 -1.76 -15.28
C GLN A 163 -0.43 -2.49 -15.63
N LEU A 164 -1.52 -2.26 -14.90
CA LEU A 164 -2.83 -2.80 -15.22
C LEU A 164 -3.69 -1.71 -15.86
N CYS A 165 -4.45 -2.09 -16.88
CA CYS A 165 -5.38 -1.24 -17.59
C CYS A 165 -6.75 -1.90 -17.56
N PHE A 166 -7.74 -1.16 -17.05
CA PHE A 166 -9.08 -1.67 -16.81
C PHE A 166 -10.07 -1.00 -17.75
N ASP A 167 -10.84 -1.80 -18.47
CA ASP A 167 -12.05 -1.35 -19.15
C ASP A 167 -13.22 -1.44 -18.16
N LEU A 168 -13.61 -0.28 -17.60
CA LEU A 168 -14.67 -0.22 -16.59
C LEU A 168 -16.02 -0.74 -17.11
N ARG A 169 -16.32 -0.58 -18.41
CA ARG A 169 -17.58 -1.06 -18.99
C ARG A 169 -17.58 -2.59 -19.05
N LYS A 170 -16.51 -3.20 -19.56
CA LYS A 170 -16.38 -4.66 -19.58
C LYS A 170 -16.30 -5.27 -18.19
N LEU A 171 -15.65 -4.57 -17.26
CA LEU A 171 -15.54 -4.99 -15.87
C LEU A 171 -16.93 -5.11 -15.21
N LEU A 172 -17.79 -4.11 -15.41
CA LEU A 172 -19.13 -4.03 -14.84
C LEU A 172 -20.21 -4.77 -15.65
N ALA A 173 -19.95 -5.10 -16.92
CA ALA A 173 -20.85 -5.86 -17.80
C ALA A 173 -20.75 -7.40 -17.64
N GLY A 174 -20.01 -7.87 -16.62
CA GLY A 174 -19.79 -9.29 -16.37
C GLY A 174 -21.01 -10.05 -15.86
N PRO A 175 -20.84 -11.35 -15.52
CA PRO A 175 -21.90 -12.18 -14.96
C PRO A 175 -22.55 -11.52 -13.74
N THR A 176 -23.88 -11.64 -13.65
CA THR A 176 -24.69 -11.04 -12.58
C THR A 176 -24.69 -11.86 -11.29
N ASP A 177 -23.82 -12.89 -11.17
CA ASP A 177 -23.65 -13.54 -9.88
C ASP A 177 -23.25 -12.49 -8.84
N ARG A 178 -24.02 -12.44 -7.74
CA ARG A 178 -23.96 -11.38 -6.75
C ARG A 178 -22.57 -11.24 -6.14
N SER A 179 -21.87 -12.35 -5.99
CA SER A 179 -20.56 -12.40 -5.35
C SER A 179 -19.46 -11.81 -6.24
N ASP A 180 -19.50 -12.09 -7.54
CA ASP A 180 -18.51 -11.63 -8.53
C ASP A 180 -18.78 -10.19 -8.98
N PHE A 181 -20.06 -9.83 -9.13
CA PHE A 181 -20.46 -8.44 -9.37
C PHE A 181 -19.96 -7.52 -8.26
N THR A 182 -20.09 -7.95 -6.99
CA THR A 182 -19.58 -7.21 -5.83
C THR A 182 -18.07 -6.94 -5.91
N MET A 183 -17.28 -7.96 -6.28
CA MET A 183 -15.83 -7.82 -6.43
C MET A 183 -15.46 -6.91 -7.61
N ARG A 184 -16.15 -7.05 -8.75
CA ARG A 184 -15.99 -6.20 -9.94
C ARG A 184 -16.33 -4.74 -9.65
N TYR A 185 -17.42 -4.50 -8.92
CA TYR A 185 -17.80 -3.17 -8.45
C TYR A 185 -16.78 -2.57 -7.49
N ALA A 186 -16.28 -3.35 -6.52
CA ALA A 186 -15.27 -2.88 -5.58
C ALA A 186 -13.98 -2.49 -6.31
N LEU A 187 -13.56 -3.30 -7.29
CA LEU A 187 -12.43 -3.00 -8.16
C LEU A 187 -12.66 -1.74 -9.00
N ALA A 188 -13.81 -1.64 -9.68
CA ALA A 188 -14.18 -0.49 -10.49
C ALA A 188 -14.19 0.81 -9.66
N SER A 189 -14.79 0.75 -8.47
CA SER A 189 -14.87 1.88 -7.54
C SER A 189 -13.50 2.29 -7.01
N TRP A 190 -12.60 1.34 -6.78
CA TRP A 190 -11.22 1.63 -6.39
C TRP A 190 -10.41 2.29 -7.52
N ILE A 191 -10.66 1.92 -8.77
CA ILE A 191 -10.00 2.50 -9.95
C ILE A 191 -10.54 3.90 -10.25
N ASN A 192 -11.85 4.04 -10.32
CA ASN A 192 -12.53 5.28 -10.66
C ASN A 192 -13.97 5.28 -10.09
N PRO A 193 -14.18 5.87 -8.90
CA PRO A 193 -15.48 5.84 -8.24
C PRO A 193 -16.54 6.61 -9.02
N LEU A 194 -16.17 7.75 -9.62
CA LEU A 194 -17.10 8.62 -10.38
C LEU A 194 -17.60 7.96 -11.67
N ASN A 195 -16.71 7.36 -12.45
CA ASN A 195 -17.12 6.66 -13.68
C ASN A 195 -17.87 5.36 -13.35
N THR A 196 -17.52 4.69 -12.26
CA THR A 196 -18.23 3.49 -11.81
C THR A 196 -19.67 3.81 -11.43
N SER A 197 -19.90 4.82 -10.59
CA SER A 197 -21.25 5.25 -10.22
C SER A 197 -22.03 5.72 -11.44
N ARG A 198 -21.41 6.47 -12.35
CA ARG A 198 -22.03 6.90 -13.61
C ARG A 198 -22.46 5.73 -14.49
N ILE A 199 -21.62 4.71 -14.68
CA ILE A 199 -21.94 3.54 -15.49
C ILE A 199 -23.12 2.77 -14.88
N LEU A 200 -23.10 2.55 -13.56
CA LEU A 200 -24.20 1.86 -12.88
C LEU A 200 -25.50 2.63 -12.95
N MET A 201 -25.45 3.95 -12.75
CA MET A 201 -26.61 4.82 -12.88
C MET A 201 -27.18 4.77 -14.31
N LEU A 202 -26.34 4.88 -15.34
CA LEU A 202 -26.77 4.77 -16.72
C LEU A 202 -27.42 3.41 -17.01
N ASN A 203 -26.81 2.30 -16.57
CA ASN A 203 -27.37 0.97 -16.77
C ASN A 203 -28.73 0.79 -16.08
N ALA A 204 -28.88 1.32 -14.86
CA ALA A 204 -30.15 1.28 -14.13
C ALA A 204 -31.24 2.09 -14.84
N LEU A 205 -30.91 3.31 -15.30
CA LEU A 205 -31.83 4.17 -16.06
C LEU A 205 -32.21 3.54 -17.40
N THR A 206 -31.26 2.96 -18.13
CA THR A 206 -31.53 2.26 -19.40
C THR A 206 -32.44 1.05 -19.18
N THR A 207 -32.23 0.29 -18.11
CA THR A 207 -33.10 -0.85 -17.76
C THR A 207 -34.51 -0.36 -17.46
N ALA A 208 -34.65 0.70 -16.67
CA ALA A 208 -35.92 1.32 -16.31
C ALA A 208 -36.64 2.00 -17.49
N ALA A 209 -35.89 2.45 -18.50
CA ALA A 209 -36.49 2.93 -19.75
C ALA A 209 -37.01 1.75 -20.59
N ASN A 210 -36.22 0.68 -20.69
CA ASN A 210 -36.56 -0.49 -21.50
C ASN A 210 -37.73 -1.31 -20.93
N ASP A 211 -37.89 -1.34 -19.60
CA ASP A 211 -39.04 -1.98 -18.93
C ASP A 211 -40.29 -1.09 -18.89
N GLY A 212 -40.19 0.14 -19.42
CA GLY A 212 -41.27 1.11 -19.49
C GLY A 212 -41.54 1.88 -18.18
N SER A 213 -40.80 1.62 -17.11
CA SER A 213 -40.99 2.27 -15.80
C SER A 213 -40.63 3.76 -15.78
N LEU A 214 -40.02 4.29 -16.85
CA LEU A 214 -39.73 5.72 -17.03
C LEU A 214 -40.62 6.41 -18.08
N ASN A 215 -41.55 5.70 -18.72
CA ASN A 215 -42.32 6.26 -19.84
C ASN A 215 -43.34 7.34 -19.40
N ASP A 216 -43.82 7.26 -18.16
CA ASP A 216 -44.78 8.21 -17.58
C ASP A 216 -44.14 9.21 -16.61
N THR A 217 -42.80 9.32 -16.58
CA THR A 217 -42.09 10.20 -15.64
C THR A 217 -42.19 11.67 -16.08
N ASP A 218 -42.79 12.51 -15.24
CA ASP A 218 -42.77 13.96 -15.43
C ASP A 218 -41.50 14.57 -14.82
N TRP A 219 -40.58 15.02 -15.66
CA TRP A 219 -39.32 15.63 -15.24
C TRP A 219 -39.48 17.00 -14.56
N GLN A 220 -40.64 17.63 -14.67
CA GLN A 220 -40.96 18.85 -13.93
C GLN A 220 -41.44 18.54 -12.51
N ASN A 221 -41.96 17.33 -12.26
CA ASN A 221 -42.42 16.86 -10.96
C ASN A 221 -41.23 16.46 -10.05
N GLU A 222 -41.22 16.99 -8.82
CA GLU A 222 -40.18 16.74 -7.84
C GLU A 222 -40.17 15.31 -7.29
N ASP A 223 -41.35 14.70 -7.10
CA ASP A 223 -41.50 13.34 -6.58
C ASP A 223 -41.00 12.30 -7.60
N ASP A 224 -41.28 12.52 -8.88
CA ASP A 224 -40.81 11.67 -9.98
C ASP A 224 -39.28 11.76 -10.12
N ARG A 225 -38.72 12.98 -10.02
CA ARG A 225 -37.25 13.17 -9.97
C ARG A 225 -36.64 12.48 -8.76
N TYR A 226 -37.28 12.54 -7.60
CA TYR A 226 -36.82 11.89 -6.38
C TYR A 226 -36.87 10.35 -6.48
N PHE A 227 -37.91 9.79 -7.09
CA PHE A 227 -38.04 8.35 -7.35
C PHE A 227 -36.92 7.84 -8.26
N VAL A 228 -36.63 8.56 -9.35
CA VAL A 228 -35.50 8.24 -10.25
C VAL A 228 -34.16 8.36 -9.52
N ALA A 229 -33.99 9.39 -8.68
CA ALA A 229 -32.80 9.57 -7.85
C ALA A 229 -32.60 8.42 -6.84
N GLN A 230 -33.65 7.95 -6.17
CA GLN A 230 -33.57 6.78 -5.27
C GLN A 230 -33.18 5.51 -6.01
N LYS A 231 -33.74 5.26 -7.21
CA LYS A 231 -33.33 4.11 -8.04
C LYS A 231 -31.85 4.20 -8.45
N ALA A 232 -31.35 5.41 -8.72
CA ALA A 232 -29.93 5.65 -8.99
C ALA A 232 -29.05 5.44 -7.74
N GLU A 233 -29.50 5.88 -6.57
CA GLU A 233 -28.76 5.82 -5.30
C GLU A 233 -28.62 4.39 -4.75
N TYR A 234 -29.66 3.57 -4.88
CA TYR A 234 -29.61 2.15 -4.47
C TYR A 234 -28.48 1.38 -5.18
N ASN A 235 -28.18 1.75 -6.43
CA ASN A 235 -27.12 1.16 -7.24
C ASN A 235 -25.75 1.82 -7.03
N ALA A 236 -25.65 2.89 -6.22
CA ALA A 236 -24.43 3.66 -6.03
C ALA A 236 -23.69 3.35 -4.70
N SER A 237 -24.34 2.73 -3.71
CA SER A 237 -23.77 2.64 -2.36
C SER A 237 -22.96 1.35 -2.09
N PHE A 238 -21.66 1.52 -1.87
CA PHE A 238 -20.74 0.48 -1.36
C PHE A 238 -21.24 -0.17 -0.05
N GLY A 239 -22.05 0.55 0.74
CA GLY A 239 -22.64 0.08 2.00
C GLY A 239 -23.62 -1.08 1.85
N ALA A 240 -24.39 -1.15 0.75
CA ALA A 240 -25.31 -2.26 0.49
C ALA A 240 -24.58 -3.55 0.09
N ILE A 241 -23.38 -3.41 -0.46
CA ILE A 241 -22.60 -4.47 -1.12
C ILE A 241 -21.80 -5.30 -0.10
N ARG A 242 -21.44 -4.72 1.06
CA ARG A 242 -20.71 -5.40 2.15
C ARG A 242 -21.43 -6.65 2.70
N ARG A 243 -22.77 -6.70 2.62
CA ARG A 243 -23.57 -7.81 3.21
C ARG A 243 -23.42 -9.13 2.45
N ASN A 244 -22.91 -9.11 1.21
CA ASN A 244 -22.85 -10.27 0.32
C ASN A 244 -21.44 -10.86 0.16
N LEU A 245 -20.46 -10.38 0.95
CA LEU A 245 -19.08 -10.84 0.90
C LEU A 245 -18.81 -11.90 1.98
N ASN A 246 -18.20 -13.01 1.58
CA ASN A 246 -17.59 -13.92 2.55
C ASN A 246 -16.29 -13.31 3.12
N SER A 247 -15.79 -13.86 4.23
CA SER A 247 -14.62 -13.32 4.95
C SER A 247 -13.36 -13.23 4.08
N GLU A 248 -13.16 -14.18 3.16
CA GLU A 248 -12.03 -14.20 2.24
C GLU A 248 -12.09 -13.03 1.25
N ARG A 249 -13.22 -12.85 0.55
CA ARG A 249 -13.41 -11.76 -0.40
C ARG A 249 -13.41 -10.38 0.28
N PHE A 250 -13.92 -10.30 1.51
CA PHE A 250 -13.82 -9.09 2.33
C PHE A 250 -12.36 -8.71 2.60
N ASN A 251 -11.52 -9.66 3.02
CA ASN A 251 -10.10 -9.42 3.27
C ASN A 251 -9.36 -8.93 2.02
N ILE A 252 -9.70 -9.50 0.85
CA ILE A 252 -9.14 -9.08 -0.44
C ILE A 252 -9.53 -7.62 -0.75
N ILE A 253 -10.80 -7.25 -0.56
CA ILE A 253 -11.26 -5.88 -0.78
C ILE A 253 -10.57 -4.91 0.18
N CYS A 254 -10.49 -5.24 1.48
CA CYS A 254 -9.80 -4.41 2.46
C CYS A 254 -8.33 -4.18 2.11
N ALA A 255 -7.63 -5.21 1.61
CA ALA A 255 -6.24 -5.08 1.18
C ALA A 255 -6.06 -4.06 0.04
N ILE A 256 -7.07 -3.88 -0.81
CA ILE A 256 -7.06 -2.96 -1.95
C ILE A 256 -7.52 -1.55 -1.51
N THR A 257 -8.63 -1.44 -0.76
CA THR A 257 -9.23 -0.14 -0.36
C THR A 257 -8.41 0.61 0.68
N CYS A 258 -7.61 -0.08 1.50
CA CYS A 258 -6.72 0.58 2.45
C CYS A 258 -5.50 1.21 1.79
N CYS A 259 -5.28 1.04 0.49
CA CYS A 259 -4.20 1.71 -0.25
C CYS A 259 -4.71 3.04 -0.82
N PRO A 260 -4.03 4.19 -0.59
CA PRO A 260 -4.38 5.43 -1.29
C PRO A 260 -4.35 5.15 -2.80
N ALA A 261 -5.43 5.52 -3.50
CA ALA A 261 -5.66 5.13 -4.88
C ALA A 261 -4.39 5.33 -5.71
N ALA A 262 -3.85 4.24 -6.28
CA ALA A 262 -2.70 4.30 -7.20
C ALA A 262 -3.02 5.13 -8.46
N TYR A 263 -4.31 5.37 -8.67
CA TYR A 263 -4.94 6.18 -9.69
C TYR A 263 -5.47 7.46 -9.02
N GLY A 264 -4.59 8.45 -8.81
CA GLY A 264 -5.05 9.84 -8.64
C GLY A 264 -5.90 10.26 -9.85
N PRO A 265 -6.58 11.42 -9.80
CA PRO A 265 -7.48 11.85 -10.88
C PRO A 265 -6.73 11.80 -12.21
N ARG A 266 -7.01 10.78 -13.02
CA ARG A 266 -6.58 10.72 -14.40
C ARG A 266 -7.51 11.68 -15.12
N GLU A 267 -6.98 12.83 -15.51
CA GLU A 267 -7.47 13.55 -16.67
C GLU A 267 -7.52 12.52 -17.81
N TYR A 268 -8.73 12.08 -18.14
CA TYR A 268 -8.99 11.41 -19.41
C TYR A 268 -8.73 12.46 -20.48
N VAL A 269 -7.50 12.50 -21.01
CA VAL A 269 -7.29 13.07 -22.34
C VAL A 269 -7.94 12.09 -23.31
N GLY A 270 -9.03 12.56 -23.92
CA GLY A 270 -9.84 11.78 -24.82
C GLY A 270 -9.07 11.26 -26.03
N VAL A 271 -9.54 10.11 -26.51
CA VAL A 271 -9.54 9.75 -27.93
C VAL A 271 -10.92 9.17 -28.21
#